data_AF-A0A917C212-F1
#
_entry.id   AF-A0A917C212-F1
#
_cell.length_a   1.000
_cell.length_b   1.000
_cell.length_c   1.000
_cell.angle_alpha   90.00
_cell.angle_beta   90.00
_cell.angle_gamma   90.00
#
_symmetry.space_group_name_H-M   'P 1'
#
loop_
_entity.id
_entity.type
_entity.pdbx_description
1 polymer ?
#
loop_
_entity_poly.entity_id
_entity_poly.type
_entity_poly.pdbx_seq_one_letter_code
_entity_poly.pdbx_strand_id
1 'polypeptide(L)'
;MRKMEKRSLKAAIINGSAYAPVCAVAEATGAGLTVEGKKIIMSETNTTTAANGGHKTIAELQIDRKKITGAIDQRKLNSTDLEANAIPLFEAYKQVVDKKKTEIATLQQLTEIDAKITVLLK
;
A
#
# COMPACT_ATOMS: atom_id res chain seq x y z
N MET A 1 2.53 30.24 18.83
CA MET A 1 3.31 29.00 18.64
C MET A 1 4.67 29.19 19.34
N ARG A 2 4.95 28.49 20.45
CA ARG A 2 6.26 28.58 21.11
C ARG A 2 7.26 27.78 20.29
N LYS A 3 8.27 28.46 19.74
CA LYS A 3 9.38 27.86 19.02
C LYS A 3 10.19 27.04 20.04
N MET A 4 10.18 25.71 19.91
CA MET A 4 11.04 24.83 20.71
C MET A 4 12.48 25.03 20.22
N GLU A 5 13.22 25.90 20.88
CA GLU A 5 14.64 26.10 20.64
C GLU A 5 15.39 24.82 21.05
N LYS A 6 15.99 24.12 20.08
CA LYS A 6 16.79 22.92 20.34
C LYS A 6 18.03 23.31 21.16
N ARG A 7 17.99 23.12 22.48
CA ARG A 7 19.14 23.29 23.36
C ARG A 7 20.15 22.17 23.08
N SER A 8 21.23 22.51 22.39
CA SER A 8 22.31 21.56 22.06
C SER A 8 23.27 21.45 23.23
N LEU A 9 22.98 20.59 24.21
CA LEU A 9 23.86 20.36 25.36
C LEU A 9 25.02 19.44 24.94
N LYS A 10 26.27 19.86 25.22
CA LYS A 10 27.48 19.09 24.87
C LYS A 10 27.65 17.93 25.84
N ALA A 11 27.77 16.71 25.31
CA ALA A 11 28.18 15.54 26.09
C ALA A 11 29.71 15.50 26.22
N ALA A 12 30.19 15.01 27.37
CA ALA A 12 31.61 14.74 27.59
C ALA A 12 31.89 13.26 27.33
N ILE A 13 33.02 12.94 26.70
CA ILE A 13 33.47 11.55 26.57
C ILE A 13 34.49 11.28 27.68
N ILE A 14 34.21 10.33 28.57
CA ILE A 14 35.09 9.92 29.66
C ILE A 14 35.28 8.40 29.55
N ASN A 15 36.53 7.94 29.45
CA ASN A 15 36.89 6.52 29.32
C ASN A 15 36.15 5.78 28.18
N GLY A 16 35.90 6.47 27.06
CA GLY A 16 35.18 5.91 25.91
C GLY A 16 33.66 5.91 26.02
N SER A 17 33.10 6.37 27.15
CA SER A 17 31.66 6.48 27.39
C SER A 17 31.19 7.92 27.30
N ALA A 18 30.01 8.14 26.70
CA ALA A 18 29.41 9.46 26.60
C ALA A 18 28.58 9.80 27.84
N TYR A 19 28.95 10.87 28.53
CA TYR A 19 28.27 11.44 29.69
C TYR A 19 27.57 12.73 29.29
N ALA A 20 26.25 12.72 29.33
CA ALA A 20 25.42 13.91 29.12
C ALA A 20 25.06 14.57 30.47
N PRO A 21 24.82 15.89 30.51
CA PRO A 21 24.28 16.54 31.69
C PRO A 21 22.97 15.88 32.13
N VAL A 22 22.81 15.62 33.43
CA VAL A 22 21.66 14.87 33.97
C VAL A 22 20.31 15.53 33.63
N CYS A 23 20.27 16.87 33.52
CA CYS A 23 19.08 17.60 33.07
C CYS A 23 18.71 17.29 31.62
N ALA A 24 19.71 17.12 30.74
CA ALA A 24 19.48 16.75 29.34
C ALA A 24 18.87 15.34 29.25
N VAL A 25 19.38 14.43 30.08
CA VAL A 25 18.88 13.07 30.16
C VAL A 25 17.44 13.09 30.67
N ALA A 26 17.14 13.79 31.76
CA ALA A 26 15.80 13.91 32.32
C ALA A 26 14.79 14.56 31.34
N GLU A 27 15.19 15.61 30.62
CA GLU A 27 14.35 16.23 29.58
C GLU A 27 14.07 15.26 28.42
N ALA A 28 15.06 14.47 28.01
CA ALA A 28 14.93 13.50 26.92
C ALA A 28 14.11 12.26 27.32
N THR A 29 14.20 11.83 28.58
CA THR A 29 13.53 10.62 29.08
C THR A 29 12.19 10.92 29.76
N GLY A 30 11.91 12.18 30.11
CA GLY A 30 10.75 12.55 30.93
C GLY A 30 10.88 12.15 32.41
N ALA A 31 12.09 11.77 32.85
CA ALA A 31 12.36 11.44 34.24
C ALA A 31 12.22 12.69 35.13
N GLY A 32 11.67 12.51 36.34
CA GLY A 32 11.63 13.58 37.34
C GLY A 32 13.01 13.80 37.91
N LEU A 33 13.40 15.07 38.09
CA LEU A 33 14.69 15.44 38.70
C LEU A 33 14.45 16.37 39.88
N THR A 34 14.89 15.97 41.07
CA THR A 34 14.89 16.81 42.27
C THR A 34 16.29 16.95 42.86
N VAL A 35 16.57 18.10 43.46
CA VAL A 35 17.86 18.40 44.09
C VAL A 35 17.63 18.64 45.58
N GLU A 36 18.22 17.78 46.41
CA GLU A 36 18.16 17.87 47.86
C GLU A 36 19.57 18.15 48.40
N GLY A 37 19.89 19.43 48.54
CA GLY A 37 21.23 19.86 48.96
C GLY A 37 22.31 19.44 47.96
N LYS A 38 23.26 18.59 48.38
CA LYS A 38 24.34 18.04 47.52
C LYS A 38 23.93 16.76 46.78
N LYS A 39 22.70 16.27 47.00
CA LYS A 39 22.17 15.04 46.39
C LYS A 39 21.23 15.39 45.25
N ILE A 40 21.33 14.62 44.16
CA ILE A 40 20.39 14.66 43.05
C ILE A 40 19.62 13.34 43.03
N ILE A 41 18.29 13.42 42.96
CA ILE A 41 17.40 12.26 42.89
C ILE A 41 16.74 12.28 41.50
N MET A 42 16.96 11.23 40.73
CA MET A 42 16.30 11.00 39.44
C MET A 42 15.21 9.95 39.65
N SER A 43 13.95 10.35 39.52
CA SER A 43 12.82 9.42 39.56
C SER A 43 12.44 8.99 38.16
N GLU A 44 12.29 7.69 37.97
CA GLU A 44 11.72 7.15 36.73
C GLU A 44 10.21 7.42 36.75
N THR A 45 9.76 8.41 35.98
CA THR A 45 8.37 8.45 35.57
C THR A 45 8.21 7.36 34.52
N ASN A 46 7.92 6.14 34.96
CA ASN A 46 7.68 5.02 34.05
C ASN A 46 6.31 5.21 33.37
N THR A 47 6.15 6.26 32.59
CA THR A 47 5.12 6.33 31.56
C THR A 47 5.60 5.44 30.43
N THR A 48 5.53 4.13 30.65
CA THR A 48 5.16 3.22 29.57
C THR A 48 3.80 3.69 29.09
N THR A 49 3.78 4.66 28.19
CA THR A 49 2.66 4.86 27.29
C THR A 49 2.66 3.63 26.41
N ALA A 50 2.08 2.55 26.93
CA ALA A 50 1.67 1.44 26.10
C ALA A 50 0.75 2.06 25.06
N ALA A 51 1.27 2.22 23.86
CA ALA A 51 0.43 2.40 22.69
C ALA A 51 -0.42 1.14 22.61
N ASN A 52 -1.58 1.14 23.28
CA ASN A 52 -2.64 0.17 23.11
C ASN A 52 -3.26 0.40 21.71
N GLY A 53 -2.46 0.22 20.66
CA GLY A 53 -2.98 -0.18 19.37
C GLY A 53 -3.31 -1.66 19.48
N GLY A 54 -4.56 -2.04 19.25
CA GLY A 54 -5.03 -3.42 19.39
C GLY A 54 -4.17 -4.41 18.62
N HIS A 55 -3.20 -5.02 19.29
CA HIS A 55 -2.37 -6.06 18.71
C HIS A 55 -3.18 -7.35 18.75
N LYS A 56 -3.51 -7.88 17.56
CA LYS A 56 -4.11 -9.20 17.41
C LYS A 56 -3.21 -10.25 18.05
N THR A 57 -3.83 -11.17 18.77
CA THR A 57 -3.17 -12.34 19.31
C THR A 57 -2.66 -13.25 18.18
N ILE A 58 -1.67 -14.09 18.48
CA ILE A 58 -1.14 -15.08 17.52
C ILE A 58 -2.26 -16.02 17.02
N ALA A 59 -3.20 -16.37 17.90
CA ALA A 59 -4.35 -17.21 17.54
C ALA A 59 -5.26 -16.55 16.49
N GLU A 60 -5.55 -15.26 16.65
CA GLU A 60 -6.34 -14.49 15.68
C GLU A 60 -5.63 -14.38 14.33
N LEU A 61 -4.31 -14.17 14.34
CA LEU A 61 -3.51 -14.14 13.11
C LEU A 61 -3.51 -15.49 12.37
N GLN A 62 -3.54 -16.62 13.09
CA GLN A 62 -3.64 -17.94 12.47
C GLN A 62 -5.01 -18.19 11.84
N ILE A 63 -6.09 -17.73 12.50
CA ILE A 63 -7.45 -17.80 11.95
C ILE A 63 -7.54 -16.96 10.67
N ASP A 64 -7.03 -15.73 10.70
CA ASP A 64 -7.02 -14.84 9.54
C ASP A 64 -6.20 -15.44 8.39
N ARG A 65 -5.03 -16.02 8.67
CA ARG A 65 -4.20 -16.70 7.66
C ARG A 65 -4.97 -17.83 6.98
N LYS A 66 -5.70 -18.66 7.75
CA LYS A 66 -6.48 -19.77 7.19
C LYS A 66 -7.61 -19.26 6.28
N LYS A 67 -8.32 -18.21 6.71
CA LYS A 67 -9.37 -17.56 5.90
C LYS A 67 -8.81 -16.99 4.60
N ILE A 68 -7.70 -16.26 4.68
CA ILE A 68 -7.03 -15.67 3.52
C ILE A 68 -6.56 -16.76 2.56
N THR A 69 -5.98 -17.85 3.07
CA THR A 69 -5.51 -18.96 2.23
C THR A 69 -6.67 -19.59 1.46
N GLY A 70 -7.80 -19.89 2.12
CA GLY A 70 -8.98 -20.41 1.43
C GLY A 70 -9.56 -19.45 0.38
N ALA A 71 -9.56 -18.14 0.67
CA ALA A 71 -10.00 -17.13 -0.30
C ALA A 71 -9.05 -17.03 -1.51
N ILE A 72 -7.74 -17.20 -1.30
CA ILE A 72 -6.75 -17.23 -2.38
C ILE A 72 -6.99 -18.45 -3.28
N ASP A 73 -7.20 -19.63 -2.69
CA ASP A 73 -7.40 -20.86 -3.46
C ASP A 73 -8.67 -20.79 -4.30
N GLN A 74 -9.77 -20.28 -3.74
CA GLN A 74 -11.00 -20.07 -4.51
C GLN A 74 -10.81 -19.06 -5.65
N ARG A 75 -10.10 -17.96 -5.42
CA ARG A 75 -9.82 -16.96 -6.46
C ARG A 75 -8.96 -17.53 -7.58
N LYS A 76 -8.01 -18.41 -7.26
CA LYS A 76 -7.19 -19.10 -8.27
C LYS A 76 -8.05 -20.00 -9.15
N LEU A 77 -8.94 -20.80 -8.56
CA LEU A 77 -9.87 -21.64 -9.32
C LEU A 77 -10.73 -20.81 -10.28
N ASN A 78 -11.31 -19.71 -9.78
CA ASN A 78 -12.10 -18.82 -10.61
C ASN A 78 -11.27 -18.19 -11.75
N SER A 79 -10.00 -17.82 -11.49
CA SER A 79 -9.10 -17.28 -12.54
C SER A 79 -8.84 -18.31 -13.63
N THR A 80 -8.52 -19.55 -13.25
CA THR A 80 -8.30 -20.64 -14.19
C THR A 80 -9.55 -20.91 -15.04
N ASP A 81 -10.74 -20.90 -14.43
CA ASP A 81 -12.00 -21.08 -15.16
C ASP A 81 -12.25 -19.95 -16.17
N LEU A 82 -12.03 -18.69 -15.77
CA LEU A 82 -12.19 -17.54 -16.67
C LEU A 82 -11.20 -17.60 -17.84
N GLU A 83 -9.96 -17.98 -17.59
CA GLU A 83 -8.92 -18.15 -18.62
C GLU A 83 -9.25 -19.30 -19.59
N ALA A 84 -9.76 -20.42 -19.08
CA ALA A 84 -10.05 -21.59 -19.90
C ALA A 84 -11.36 -21.45 -20.70
N ASN A 85 -12.38 -20.84 -20.13
CA ASN A 85 -13.75 -20.91 -20.66
C ASN A 85 -14.28 -19.57 -21.14
N ALA A 86 -14.12 -18.50 -20.36
CA ALA A 86 -14.75 -17.21 -20.65
C ALA A 86 -13.96 -16.39 -21.67
N ILE A 87 -12.65 -16.22 -21.47
CA ILE A 87 -11.80 -15.40 -22.34
C ILE A 87 -11.82 -15.89 -23.79
N PRO A 88 -11.62 -17.19 -24.09
CA PRO A 88 -11.57 -17.67 -25.47
C PRO A 88 -12.89 -17.44 -26.22
N LEU A 89 -14.03 -17.57 -25.52
CA LEU A 89 -15.34 -17.31 -26.10
C LEU A 89 -15.48 -15.85 -26.52
N PHE A 90 -15.10 -14.90 -25.64
CA PHE A 90 -15.14 -13.48 -25.97
C PHE A 90 -14.16 -13.09 -27.08
N GLU A 91 -12.97 -13.69 -27.11
CA GLU A 91 -12.00 -13.49 -28.19
C GLU A 91 -12.54 -13.99 -29.53
N ALA A 92 -13.20 -15.15 -29.56
CA ALA A 92 -13.85 -15.67 -30.76
C ALA A 92 -14.96 -14.74 -31.25
N TYR A 93 -15.81 -14.23 -30.34
CA TYR A 93 -16.84 -13.26 -30.71
C TYR A 93 -16.25 -11.98 -31.30
N LYS A 94 -15.17 -11.46 -30.71
CA LYS A 94 -14.47 -10.28 -31.25
C LYS A 94 -13.98 -10.51 -32.67
N GLN A 95 -13.37 -11.66 -32.96
CA GLN A 95 -12.91 -12.00 -34.31
C GLN A 95 -14.05 -12.05 -35.34
N VAL A 96 -15.21 -12.60 -34.95
CA VAL A 96 -16.41 -12.62 -35.81
C VAL A 96 -16.88 -11.20 -36.13
N VAL A 97 -16.93 -10.32 -35.13
CA VAL A 97 -17.31 -8.92 -35.30
C VAL A 97 -16.34 -8.20 -36.23
N ASP A 98 -15.03 -8.37 -36.03
CA ASP A 98 -14.01 -7.76 -36.88
C ASP A 98 -14.13 -8.23 -38.33
N LYS A 99 -14.35 -9.53 -38.54
CA LYS A 99 -14.60 -10.08 -39.89
C LYS A 99 -15.84 -9.44 -40.52
N LYS A 100 -16.96 -9.38 -39.80
CA LYS A 100 -18.20 -8.76 -40.31
C LYS A 100 -18.01 -7.30 -40.67
N LYS A 101 -17.21 -6.56 -39.89
CA LYS A 101 -16.87 -5.18 -40.18
C LYS A 101 -16.09 -5.04 -41.49
N THR A 102 -15.13 -5.94 -41.75
CA THR A 102 -14.41 -5.95 -43.04
C THR A 102 -15.33 -6.29 -44.21
N GLU A 103 -16.22 -7.28 -44.06
CA GLU A 103 -17.20 -7.63 -45.09
C GLU A 103 -18.10 -6.43 -45.43
N ILE A 104 -18.61 -5.72 -44.43
CA ILE A 104 -19.42 -4.51 -44.65
C ILE A 104 -18.65 -3.44 -45.42
N ALA A 105 -17.37 -3.20 -45.07
CA ALA A 105 -16.54 -2.24 -45.79
C ALA A 105 -16.37 -2.61 -47.27
N THR A 106 -16.18 -3.89 -47.59
CA THR A 106 -16.09 -4.35 -48.99
C THR A 106 -17.41 -4.17 -49.73
N LEU A 107 -18.56 -4.45 -49.10
CA LEU A 107 -19.87 -4.26 -49.70
C LEU A 107 -20.14 -2.77 -49.98
N GLN A 108 -19.73 -1.87 -49.08
CA GLN A 108 -19.82 -0.43 -49.32
C GLN A 108 -19.03 0.02 -50.55
N GLN A 109 -17.81 -0.51 -50.73
CA GLN A 109 -17.01 -0.23 -51.93
C GLN A 109 -17.70 -0.71 -53.22
N LEU A 110 -18.32 -1.89 -53.20
CA LEU A 110 -19.10 -2.40 -54.34
C LEU A 110 -20.27 -1.47 -54.67
N THR A 111 -21.02 -1.01 -53.66
CA THR A 111 -22.14 -0.07 -53.90
C THR A 111 -21.68 1.25 -54.52
N GLU A 112 -20.49 1.73 -54.18
CA GLU A 112 -19.91 2.93 -54.79
C GLU A 112 -19.53 2.68 -56.26
N ILE A 113 -19.01 1.49 -56.59
CA ILE A 113 -18.71 1.09 -57.96
C ILE A 113 -20.00 1.00 -58.79
N ASP A 114 -21.05 0.37 -58.26
CA ASP A 114 -22.35 0.25 -58.94
C ASP A 114 -22.97 1.63 -59.23
N ALA A 115 -22.83 2.57 -58.29
CA ALA A 115 -23.25 3.95 -58.50
C ALA A 115 -22.48 4.63 -59.66
N LYS A 116 -21.16 4.42 -59.75
CA LYS A 116 -20.32 4.96 -60.84
C LYS A 116 -20.70 4.35 -62.20
N ILE A 117 -20.94 3.05 -62.26
CA ILE A 117 -21.39 2.37 -63.49
C ILE A 117 -22.73 2.96 -63.96
N THR A 118 -23.67 3.15 -63.04
CA THR A 118 -24.99 3.71 -63.35
C THR A 118 -24.90 5.12 -63.93
N VAL A 119 -23.96 5.95 -63.45
CA VAL A 119 -23.74 7.30 -63.99
C VAL A 119 -23.15 7.25 -65.41
N LEU A 120 -22.27 6.29 -65.71
CA LEU A 120 -21.64 6.15 -67.03
C LEU A 120 -22.56 5.58 -68.12
N LEU A 121 -23.60 4.85 -67.72
CA LEU A 121 -24.58 4.26 -68.63
C LEU A 121 -25.81 5.16 -68.90
N LYS A 122 -25.86 6.35 -68.30
CA LYS A 122 -26.84 7.41 -68.59
C LYS A 122 -26.28 8.40 -69.60
#